data_AF-A0A0D1LDI1-F1
#
_entry.id   AF-A0A0D1LDI1-F1
#
_cell.length_a   1.000
_cell.length_b   1.000
_cell.length_c   1.000
_cell.angle_alpha   90.00
_cell.angle_beta   90.00
_cell.angle_gamma   90.00
#
_symmetry.space_group_name_H-M   'P 1'
#
loop_
_entity.id
_entity.type
_entity.pdbx_description
1 polymer ?
#
loop_
_entity_poly.entity_id
_entity_poly.type
_entity_poly.pdbx_seq_one_letter_code
_entity_poly.pdbx_strand_id
1 'polypeptide(L)'
;MVAQEKSTAILSDADNQVATALSQEAGEINEVRRKLDSQHNWLADYGNFTQTFGIIPVVGKEIQYVLETMAVTFVLNDTAHIMWDMHNNANSHAAVVRGAHDLYQTAAASATQSDSANDFDPQSNSAEQRVITPAAIRALAGVQGIAEKSAAESTVLTAGVSANVGQTHGFICAVTKKAVKEAEAERATAGKNLEGVCKELGGKLQHAAGRYEQADADGKANIDKQMPPR
;
A
#
# COMPACT_ATOMS: atom_id res chain seq x y z
N MET A 1 -2.48 -6.01 -23.08
CA MET A 1 -1.46 -6.21 -22.02
C MET A 1 -1.02 -4.89 -21.36
N VAL A 2 -1.01 -3.75 -22.06
CA VAL A 2 -0.53 -2.44 -21.56
C VAL A 2 -1.32 -1.88 -20.34
N ALA A 3 -2.62 -2.15 -20.23
CA ALA A 3 -3.45 -1.58 -19.16
C ALA A 3 -3.23 -2.22 -17.77
N GLN A 4 -3.13 -3.56 -17.69
CA GLN A 4 -2.85 -4.27 -16.43
C GLN A 4 -1.47 -3.93 -15.88
N GLU A 5 -0.45 -3.91 -16.75
CA GLU A 5 0.93 -3.56 -16.38
C GLU A 5 1.01 -2.14 -15.79
N LYS A 6 0.24 -1.20 -16.38
CA LYS A 6 0.10 0.15 -15.85
C LYS A 6 -0.60 0.18 -14.49
N SER A 7 -1.69 -0.55 -14.30
CA SER A 7 -2.37 -0.65 -13.00
C SER A 7 -1.46 -1.23 -11.92
N THR A 8 -0.68 -2.26 -12.21
CA THR A 8 0.26 -2.87 -11.26
C THR A 8 1.38 -1.91 -10.87
N ALA A 9 1.91 -1.13 -11.82
CA ALA A 9 2.92 -0.11 -11.53
C ALA A 9 2.36 0.99 -10.60
N ILE A 10 1.15 1.48 -10.88
CA ILE A 10 0.48 2.49 -10.03
C ILE A 10 0.26 1.97 -8.61
N LEU A 11 -0.20 0.71 -8.48
CA LEU A 11 -0.35 0.06 -7.17
C LEU A 11 0.98 -0.01 -6.41
N SER A 12 2.05 -0.43 -7.09
CA SER A 12 3.38 -0.52 -6.48
C SER A 12 3.91 0.85 -6.04
N ASP A 13 3.71 1.90 -6.84
CA ASP A 13 4.15 3.25 -6.50
C ASP A 13 3.39 3.78 -5.28
N ALA A 14 2.08 3.54 -5.21
CA ALA A 14 1.26 3.91 -4.07
C ALA A 14 1.63 3.11 -2.80
N ASP A 15 1.85 1.80 -2.92
CA ASP A 15 2.32 0.93 -1.82
C ASP A 15 3.68 1.46 -1.26
N ASN A 16 4.60 1.88 -2.14
CA ASN A 16 5.88 2.48 -1.76
C ASN A 16 5.72 3.83 -1.04
N GLN A 17 4.78 4.67 -1.46
CA GLN A 17 4.50 5.96 -0.78
C GLN A 17 3.97 5.74 0.63
N VAL A 18 3.01 4.82 0.81
CA VAL A 18 2.49 4.47 2.14
C VAL A 18 3.60 3.91 3.02
N ALA A 19 4.39 2.96 2.52
CA ALA A 19 5.49 2.35 3.28
C ALA A 19 6.54 3.38 3.70
N THR A 20 6.87 4.34 2.83
CA THR A 20 7.82 5.40 3.11
C THR A 20 7.29 6.34 4.20
N ALA A 21 6.05 6.80 4.08
CA ALA A 21 5.42 7.68 5.07
C ALA A 21 5.38 7.03 6.46
N LEU A 22 4.98 5.75 6.52
CA LEU A 22 4.92 5.01 7.80
C LEU A 22 6.30 4.78 8.41
N SER A 23 7.32 4.53 7.58
CA SER A 23 8.70 4.37 8.06
C SER A 23 9.27 5.69 8.61
N GLN A 24 8.95 6.81 7.96
CA GLN A 24 9.33 8.14 8.43
C GLN A 24 8.63 8.50 9.75
N GLU A 25 7.31 8.31 9.83
CA GLU A 25 6.53 8.56 11.05
C GLU A 25 7.07 7.73 12.24
N ALA A 26 7.40 6.46 12.02
CA ALA A 26 8.00 5.61 13.05
C ALA A 26 9.37 6.13 13.52
N GLY A 27 10.20 6.63 12.59
CA GLY A 27 11.49 7.26 12.92
C GLY A 27 11.32 8.52 13.78
N GLU A 28 10.36 9.38 13.43
CA GLU A 28 10.06 10.61 14.17
C GLU A 28 9.52 10.32 15.57
N ILE A 29 8.67 9.30 15.74
CA ILE A 29 8.18 8.89 17.06
C ILE A 29 9.33 8.42 17.95
N ASN A 30 10.30 7.68 17.38
CA ASN A 30 11.47 7.24 18.14
C ASN A 30 12.36 8.43 18.55
N GLU A 31 12.53 9.43 17.69
CA GLU A 31 13.22 10.69 18.03
C GLU A 31 12.52 11.41 19.18
N VAL A 32 11.19 11.56 19.09
CA VAL A 32 10.39 12.23 20.13
C VAL A 32 10.53 11.51 21.47
N ARG A 33 10.44 10.17 21.51
CA ARG A 33 10.61 9.42 22.75
C ARG A 33 11.95 9.72 23.40
N ARG A 34 13.04 9.74 22.62
CA ARG A 34 14.36 10.12 23.13
C ARG A 34 14.42 11.55 23.70
N LYS A 35 13.76 12.51 23.06
CA LYS A 35 13.70 13.90 23.56
C LYS A 35 12.95 13.97 24.89
N LEU A 36 11.80 13.30 24.99
CA LEU A 36 11.02 13.24 26.24
C LEU A 36 11.80 12.55 27.36
N ASP A 37 12.50 11.45 27.07
CA ASP A 37 13.35 10.76 28.05
C ASP A 37 14.49 11.67 28.53
N SER A 38 15.10 12.44 27.63
CA SER A 38 16.13 13.43 27.99
C SER A 38 15.59 14.53 28.91
N GLN A 39 14.42 15.08 28.61
CA GLN A 39 13.77 16.09 29.46
C GLN A 39 13.38 15.53 30.82
N HIS A 40 12.91 14.29 30.87
CA HIS A 40 12.61 13.60 32.12
C HIS A 40 13.86 13.43 32.98
N ASN A 41 14.96 12.96 32.40
CA ASN A 41 16.23 12.79 33.10
C ASN A 41 16.78 14.14 33.61
N TRP A 42 16.67 15.20 32.79
CA TRP A 42 17.06 16.54 33.20
C TRP A 42 16.25 17.04 34.41
N LEU A 43 14.93 16.83 34.43
CA LEU A 43 14.09 17.18 35.58
C LEU A 43 14.47 16.36 36.82
N ALA A 44 14.79 15.08 36.67
CA ALA A 44 15.22 14.22 37.77
C ALA A 44 16.56 14.71 38.38
N ASP A 45 17.54 15.02 37.54
CA ASP A 45 18.84 15.56 37.98
C ASP A 45 18.68 16.94 38.64
N TYR A 46 17.85 17.81 38.05
CA TYR A 46 17.57 19.14 38.60
C TYR A 46 16.87 19.06 39.95
N GLY A 47 15.90 18.16 40.11
CA GLY A 47 15.22 17.90 41.39
C GLY A 47 16.18 17.40 42.47
N ASN A 48 17.12 16.52 42.13
CA ASN A 48 18.16 16.05 43.06
C ASN A 48 19.07 17.21 43.51
N PHE A 49 19.43 18.10 42.58
CA PHE A 49 20.17 19.32 42.91
C PHE A 49 19.38 20.23 43.86
N THR A 50 18.12 20.54 43.55
CA THR A 50 17.31 21.48 44.35
C THR A 50 16.94 20.92 45.73
N GLN A 51 16.85 19.60 45.89
CA GLN A 51 16.60 18.93 47.16
C GLN A 51 17.62 19.30 48.24
N THR A 52 18.86 19.64 47.85
CA THR A 52 19.90 20.08 48.80
C THR A 52 19.56 21.40 49.51
N PHE A 53 18.80 22.29 48.87
CA PHE A 53 18.34 23.54 49.50
C PHE A 53 17.17 23.32 50.48
N GLY A 54 16.30 22.33 50.20
CA GLY A 54 15.13 22.01 51.01
C GLY A 54 15.40 21.56 52.45
N ILE A 55 16.67 21.23 52.75
CA ILE A 55 17.15 20.85 54.08
C ILE A 55 17.18 22.05 55.04
N ILE A 56 17.27 23.28 54.50
CA ILE A 56 17.28 24.52 55.30
C ILE A 56 15.84 24.93 55.65
N PRO A 57 15.48 25.08 56.94
CA PRO A 57 14.12 25.40 57.36
C PRO A 57 13.61 26.71 56.74
N VAL A 58 12.36 26.67 56.25
CA VAL A 58 11.59 27.79 55.66
C VAL A 58 12.23 28.41 54.41
N VAL A 59 13.36 29.11 54.52
CA VAL A 59 13.98 29.83 53.38
C VAL A 59 14.44 28.88 52.27
N GLY A 60 15.02 27.74 52.63
CA GLY A 60 15.49 26.75 51.65
C GLY A 60 14.37 26.06 50.87
N LYS A 61 13.22 25.82 51.52
CA LYS A 61 12.04 25.22 50.89
C LYS A 61 11.38 26.15 49.88
N GLU A 62 11.29 27.45 50.17
CA GLU A 62 10.77 28.43 49.23
C GLU A 62 11.68 28.56 47.99
N ILE A 63 13.00 28.55 48.18
CA ILE A 63 13.97 28.56 47.07
C ILE A 63 13.83 27.29 46.22
N GLN A 64 13.75 26.11 46.85
CA GLN A 64 13.53 24.85 46.14
C GLN A 64 12.26 24.90 45.28
N TYR A 65 11.13 25.33 45.86
CA TYR A 65 9.85 25.41 45.17
C TYR A 65 9.91 26.32 43.93
N VAL A 66 10.52 27.50 44.04
CA VAL A 66 10.65 28.45 42.92
C VAL A 66 11.52 27.87 41.81
N LEU A 67 12.66 27.26 42.14
CA LEU A 67 13.56 26.66 41.16
C LEU A 67 12.91 25.49 40.41
N GLU A 68 12.24 24.59 41.13
CA GLU A 68 11.52 23.46 40.54
C GLU A 68 10.35 23.92 39.65
N THR A 69 9.62 24.95 40.08
CA THR A 69 8.54 25.55 39.26
C THR A 69 9.09 26.12 37.95
N MET A 70 10.23 26.81 37.98
CA MET A 70 10.88 27.34 36.77
C MET A 70 11.35 26.22 35.83
N ALA A 71 11.95 25.17 36.38
CA ALA A 71 12.43 24.02 35.60
C ALA A 71 11.28 23.28 34.90
N VAL A 72 10.19 23.00 35.62
CA VAL A 72 8.99 22.39 35.04
C VAL A 72 8.38 23.29 33.98
N THR A 73 8.30 24.61 34.21
CA THR A 73 7.78 25.56 33.21
C THR A 73 8.60 25.54 31.92
N PHE A 74 9.93 25.50 32.03
CA PHE A 74 10.83 25.39 30.88
C PHE A 74 10.56 24.11 30.07
N VAL A 75 10.51 22.95 30.74
CA VAL A 75 10.25 21.67 30.07
C VAL A 75 8.85 21.59 29.49
N LEU A 76 7.84 22.16 30.15
CA LEU A 76 6.48 22.22 29.61
C LEU A 76 6.41 23.05 28.32
N ASN A 77 7.17 24.15 28.24
CA ASN A 77 7.24 24.94 27.01
C ASN A 77 7.87 24.13 25.86
N ASP A 78 8.99 23.45 26.10
CA ASP A 78 9.66 22.64 25.08
C ASP A 78 8.81 21.44 24.64
N THR A 79 8.18 20.73 25.58
CA THR A 79 7.28 19.60 25.28
C THR A 79 6.05 20.05 24.49
N ALA A 80 5.53 21.26 24.72
CA ALA A 80 4.44 21.82 23.92
C ALA A 80 4.85 22.01 22.46
N HIS A 81 6.07 22.49 22.20
CA HIS A 81 6.60 22.59 20.83
C HIS A 81 6.77 21.21 20.18
N ILE A 82 7.34 20.24 20.90
CA ILE A 82 7.48 18.86 20.41
C ILE A 82 6.11 18.28 20.02
N MET A 83 5.09 18.47 20.86
CA MET A 83 3.74 17.99 20.56
C MET A 83 3.16 18.65 19.30
N TRP A 84 3.42 19.94 19.10
CA TRP A 84 2.97 20.66 17.91
C TRP A 84 3.65 20.17 16.64
N ASP A 85 4.96 19.91 16.69
CA ASP A 85 5.71 19.33 15.58
C ASP A 85 5.17 17.95 15.21
N MET A 86 4.91 17.09 16.20
CA MET A 86 4.30 15.77 15.95
C MET A 86 2.92 15.87 15.30
N HIS A 87 2.11 16.85 15.72
CA HIS A 87 0.81 17.08 15.11
C HIS A 87 0.94 17.45 13.63
N ASN A 88 1.86 18.36 13.30
CA ASN A 88 2.11 18.79 11.93
C ASN A 88 2.68 17.65 11.07
N ASN A 89 3.59 16.86 11.62
CA ASN A 89 4.14 15.69 10.95
C ASN A 89 3.06 14.65 10.64
N ALA A 90 2.21 14.30 11.62
CA ALA A 90 1.10 13.38 11.41
C ALA A 90 0.14 13.88 10.30
N ASN A 91 -0.15 15.19 10.25
CA ASN A 91 -0.94 15.76 9.17
C ASN A 91 -0.25 15.66 7.80
N SER A 92 1.06 15.86 7.75
CA SER A 92 1.88 15.71 6.53
C SER A 92 1.86 14.27 6.03
N HIS A 93 2.13 13.30 6.92
CA HIS A 93 2.09 11.86 6.59
C HIS A 93 0.70 11.43 6.11
N ALA A 94 -0.36 11.91 6.77
CA ALA A 94 -1.72 11.67 6.32
C ALA A 94 -2.00 12.24 4.92
N ALA A 95 -1.42 13.39 4.55
CA ALA A 95 -1.56 13.95 3.22
C ALA A 95 -0.87 13.08 2.16
N VAL A 96 0.33 12.56 2.45
CA VAL A 96 1.02 11.59 1.57
C VAL A 96 0.18 10.34 1.37
N VAL A 97 -0.37 9.78 2.45
CA VAL A 97 -1.21 8.57 2.39
C VAL A 97 -2.50 8.82 1.60
N ARG A 98 -3.09 10.01 1.69
CA ARG A 98 -4.23 10.38 0.83
C ARG A 98 -3.85 10.46 -0.65
N GLY A 99 -2.65 10.95 -0.97
CA GLY A 99 -2.14 10.90 -2.34
C GLY A 99 -2.02 9.46 -2.87
N ALA A 100 -1.55 8.52 -2.02
CA ALA A 100 -1.51 7.10 -2.38
C ALA A 100 -2.92 6.50 -2.55
N HIS A 101 -3.89 6.92 -1.72
CA HIS A 101 -5.29 6.54 -1.90
C HIS A 101 -5.82 6.93 -3.29
N ASP A 102 -5.54 8.15 -3.77
CA ASP A 102 -5.99 8.60 -5.10
C ASP A 102 -5.36 7.77 -6.24
N LEU A 103 -4.13 7.30 -6.04
CA LEU A 103 -3.47 6.37 -6.96
C LEU A 103 -4.13 5.00 -6.97
N TYR A 104 -4.51 4.47 -5.80
CA TYR A 104 -5.28 3.22 -5.73
C TYR A 104 -6.62 3.35 -6.44
N GLN A 105 -7.33 4.46 -6.26
CA GLN A 105 -8.57 4.73 -6.95
C GLN A 105 -8.38 4.79 -8.47
N THR A 106 -7.28 5.41 -8.92
CA THR A 106 -6.91 5.44 -10.35
C THR A 106 -6.66 4.04 -10.90
N ALA A 107 -5.92 3.20 -10.17
CA ALA A 107 -5.64 1.82 -10.57
C ALA A 107 -6.91 0.95 -10.59
N ALA A 108 -7.81 1.16 -9.63
CA ALA A 108 -9.11 0.50 -9.56
C ALA A 108 -10.00 0.88 -10.75
N ALA A 109 -10.02 2.15 -11.13
CA ALA A 109 -10.80 2.65 -12.26
C ALA A 109 -10.25 2.21 -13.62
N SER A 110 -8.93 2.01 -13.76
CA SER A 110 -8.33 1.55 -15.01
C SER A 110 -8.40 0.03 -15.22
N ALA A 111 -8.66 -0.74 -14.18
CA ALA A 111 -8.90 -2.18 -14.25
C ALA A 111 -10.33 -2.47 -14.74
N THR A 112 -10.61 -2.13 -16.00
CA THR A 112 -11.92 -2.36 -16.63
C THR A 112 -11.97 -3.72 -17.32
N GLN A 113 -13.09 -4.43 -17.13
CA GLN A 113 -13.43 -5.62 -17.90
C GLN A 113 -13.72 -5.20 -19.34
N SER A 114 -13.13 -5.90 -20.31
CA SER A 114 -13.34 -5.65 -21.73
C SER A 114 -14.44 -6.57 -22.23
N ASP A 115 -15.48 -6.10 -22.94
CA ASP A 115 -16.56 -6.96 -23.46
C ASP A 115 -16.17 -7.75 -24.73
N SER A 116 -14.87 -7.83 -25.06
CA SER A 116 -14.41 -8.45 -26.31
C SER A 116 -14.46 -9.99 -26.33
N ALA A 117 -15.24 -10.63 -25.44
CA ALA A 117 -15.40 -12.09 -25.44
C ALA A 117 -15.98 -12.63 -26.77
N ASN A 118 -16.76 -11.80 -27.47
CA ASN A 118 -17.44 -12.15 -28.72
C ASN A 118 -16.78 -11.57 -29.98
N ASP A 119 -15.73 -10.76 -29.85
CA ASP A 119 -15.13 -9.98 -30.96
C ASP A 119 -14.10 -10.78 -31.78
N PHE A 120 -13.92 -12.06 -31.49
CA PHE A 120 -13.00 -12.90 -32.27
C PHE A 120 -13.68 -13.35 -33.56
N ASP A 121 -13.31 -12.70 -34.66
CA ASP A 121 -13.55 -13.14 -36.03
C ASP A 121 -12.28 -13.83 -36.59
N PRO A 122 -12.30 -15.16 -36.82
CA PRO A 122 -11.16 -15.88 -37.39
C PRO A 122 -10.85 -15.55 -38.86
N GLN A 123 -11.61 -14.70 -39.56
CA GLN A 123 -11.46 -14.48 -41.01
C GLN A 123 -10.42 -13.42 -41.42
N SER A 124 -9.64 -12.84 -40.50
CA SER A 124 -8.62 -11.84 -40.84
C SER A 124 -7.40 -12.46 -41.54
N ASN A 125 -7.28 -12.20 -42.84
CA ASN A 125 -6.24 -12.64 -43.78
C ASN A 125 -5.04 -11.68 -43.85
N SER A 126 -4.65 -11.07 -42.73
CA SER A 126 -3.49 -10.17 -42.64
C SER A 126 -2.18 -10.94 -42.45
N ALA A 127 -1.17 -10.62 -43.26
CA ALA A 127 0.18 -11.20 -43.26
C ALA A 127 1.01 -10.90 -41.99
N GLU A 128 0.46 -10.18 -41.01
CA GLU A 128 1.13 -9.83 -39.75
C GLU A 128 0.86 -10.85 -38.62
N GLN A 129 0.32 -12.02 -38.96
CA GLN A 129 0.04 -13.09 -38.02
C GLN A 129 1.36 -13.73 -37.56
N ARG A 130 1.90 -13.24 -36.44
CA ARG A 130 2.81 -14.06 -35.61
C ARG A 130 2.16 -15.42 -35.46
N VAL A 131 2.93 -16.50 -35.58
CA VAL A 131 2.45 -17.87 -35.37
C VAL A 131 1.98 -17.98 -33.92
N ILE A 132 0.71 -17.65 -33.68
CA ILE A 132 0.05 -17.81 -32.38
C ILE A 132 -0.38 -19.27 -32.33
N THR A 133 0.36 -20.08 -31.57
CA THR A 133 -0.01 -21.47 -31.32
C THR A 133 -0.95 -21.56 -30.13
N PRO A 134 -1.87 -22.56 -30.08
CA PRO A 134 -2.67 -22.82 -28.89
C PRO A 134 -1.84 -22.97 -27.61
N ALA A 135 -0.63 -23.55 -27.72
CA ALA A 135 0.31 -23.68 -26.61
C ALA A 135 0.78 -22.31 -26.07
N ALA A 136 1.13 -21.37 -26.95
CA ALA A 136 1.52 -20.02 -26.55
C ALA A 136 0.36 -19.26 -25.89
N ILE A 137 -0.87 -19.41 -26.41
CA ILE A 137 -2.07 -18.81 -25.80
C ILE A 137 -2.31 -19.39 -24.41
N ARG A 138 -2.19 -20.71 -24.22
CA ARG A 138 -2.32 -21.34 -22.90
C ARG A 138 -1.24 -20.89 -21.92
N ALA A 139 -0.01 -20.68 -22.38
CA ALA A 139 1.05 -20.14 -21.54
C ALA A 139 0.69 -18.74 -21.03
N LEU A 140 0.15 -17.88 -21.90
CA LEU A 140 -0.36 -16.56 -21.49
C LEU A 140 -1.53 -16.67 -20.50
N ALA A 141 -2.45 -17.62 -20.70
CA ALA A 141 -3.53 -17.88 -19.74
C ALA A 141 -2.98 -18.31 -18.36
N GLY A 142 -1.92 -19.13 -18.35
CA GLY A 142 -1.22 -19.50 -17.12
C GLY A 142 -0.59 -18.29 -16.41
N VAL A 143 0.02 -17.37 -17.16
CA VAL A 143 0.55 -16.10 -16.61
C VAL A 143 -0.56 -15.27 -15.96
N GLN A 144 -1.74 -15.21 -16.59
CA GLN A 144 -2.89 -14.51 -16.00
C GLN A 144 -3.38 -15.18 -14.70
N GLY A 145 -3.37 -16.52 -14.61
CA GLY A 145 -3.68 -17.23 -13.38
C GLY A 145 -2.68 -16.98 -12.24
N ILE A 146 -1.40 -16.81 -12.57
CA ILE A 146 -0.38 -16.39 -11.59
C ILE A 146 -0.67 -14.96 -11.12
N ALA A 147 -0.98 -14.04 -12.05
CA ALA A 147 -1.28 -12.66 -11.73
C ALA A 147 -2.56 -12.50 -10.88
N GLU A 148 -3.59 -13.29 -11.14
CA GLU A 148 -4.81 -13.40 -10.31
C GLU A 148 -4.43 -13.72 -8.85
N LYS A 149 -3.64 -14.79 -8.66
CA LYS A 149 -3.21 -15.22 -7.33
C LYS A 149 -2.35 -14.16 -6.63
N SER A 150 -1.40 -13.56 -7.34
CA SER A 150 -0.54 -12.50 -6.77
C SER A 150 -1.34 -11.25 -6.36
N ALA A 151 -2.37 -10.87 -7.13
CA ALA A 151 -3.25 -9.76 -6.78
C ALA A 151 -4.07 -10.05 -5.50
N ALA A 152 -4.57 -11.28 -5.36
CA ALA A 152 -5.28 -11.72 -4.17
C ALA A 152 -4.38 -11.75 -2.92
N GLU A 153 -3.17 -12.32 -3.04
CA GLU A 153 -2.20 -12.40 -1.95
C GLU A 153 -1.76 -11.00 -1.47
N SER A 154 -1.50 -10.08 -2.40
CA SER A 154 -1.09 -8.72 -2.09
C SER A 154 -2.15 -7.95 -1.28
N THR A 155 -3.44 -8.15 -1.59
CA THR A 155 -4.56 -7.54 -0.84
C THR A 155 -4.59 -7.98 0.62
N VAL A 156 -4.23 -9.23 0.90
CA VAL A 156 -4.23 -9.77 2.27
C VAL A 156 -3.07 -9.23 3.09
N LEU A 157 -1.89 -9.02 2.48
CA LEU A 157 -0.69 -8.56 3.17
C LEU A 157 -0.83 -7.14 3.75
N THR A 158 -1.63 -6.29 3.12
CA THR A 158 -1.83 -4.89 3.55
C THR A 158 -2.97 -4.74 4.56
N ALA A 159 -3.67 -5.82 4.92
CA ALA A 159 -4.80 -5.74 5.83
C ALA A 159 -4.33 -5.51 7.29
N GLY A 160 -4.83 -4.45 7.92
CA GLY A 160 -4.63 -4.20 9.35
C GLY A 160 -3.38 -3.37 9.71
N VAL A 161 -2.67 -2.85 8.71
CA VAL A 161 -1.63 -1.83 8.88
C VAL A 161 -2.15 -0.62 9.67
N SER A 162 -3.38 -0.15 9.43
CA SER A 162 -3.98 0.95 10.18
C SER A 162 -4.20 0.62 11.66
N ALA A 163 -4.48 -0.64 11.99
CA ALA A 163 -4.57 -1.09 13.37
C ALA A 163 -3.19 -1.07 14.04
N ASN A 164 -2.15 -1.51 13.34
CA ASN A 164 -0.76 -1.47 13.83
C ASN A 164 -0.31 -0.04 14.09
N VAL A 165 -0.54 0.89 13.16
CA VAL A 165 -0.25 2.33 13.35
C VAL A 165 -0.95 2.85 14.61
N GLY A 166 -2.21 2.49 14.82
CA GLY A 166 -2.94 2.89 16.02
C GLY A 166 -2.33 2.37 17.33
N GLN A 167 -1.73 1.17 17.31
CA GLN A 167 -1.09 0.57 18.49
C GLN A 167 0.30 1.14 18.74
N THR A 168 1.10 1.37 17.69
CA THR A 168 2.50 1.75 17.82
C THR A 168 2.71 3.26 17.90
N HIS A 169 1.87 4.04 17.21
CA HIS A 169 2.06 5.49 17.06
C HIS A 169 1.16 6.31 17.99
N GLY A 170 0.09 5.71 18.53
CA GLY A 170 -0.77 6.32 19.56
C GLY A 170 -1.68 7.42 19.01
N PHE A 171 -2.21 8.25 19.92
CA PHE A 171 -3.28 9.21 19.61
C PHE A 171 -2.86 10.37 18.72
N ILE A 172 -1.60 10.81 18.80
CA ILE A 172 -1.10 11.93 18.01
C ILE A 172 -1.15 11.64 16.50
N CYS A 173 -0.99 10.37 16.13
CA CYS A 173 -1.04 9.88 14.75
C CYS A 173 -2.45 9.40 14.33
N ALA A 174 -3.50 9.79 15.04
CA ALA A 174 -4.88 9.39 14.72
C ALA A 174 -5.30 9.80 13.29
N VAL A 175 -4.78 10.93 12.80
CA VAL A 175 -5.06 11.41 11.43
C VAL A 175 -4.37 10.51 10.40
N THR A 176 -3.11 10.15 10.59
CA THR A 176 -2.38 9.20 9.74
C THR A 176 -3.07 7.84 9.74
N LYS A 177 -3.42 7.31 10.91
CA LYS A 177 -4.18 6.06 11.05
C LYS A 177 -5.46 6.06 10.20
N LYS A 178 -6.23 7.15 10.26
CA LYS A 178 -7.46 7.28 9.48
C LYS A 178 -7.18 7.22 7.98
N ALA A 179 -6.18 7.98 7.51
CA ALA A 179 -5.79 7.97 6.10
C ALA A 179 -5.32 6.58 5.66
N VAL A 180 -4.54 5.88 6.48
CA VAL A 180 -4.10 4.50 6.18
C VAL A 180 -5.29 3.55 6.08
N LYS A 181 -6.27 3.68 6.97
CA LYS A 181 -7.49 2.85 6.91
C LYS A 181 -8.28 3.06 5.62
N GLU A 182 -8.38 4.30 5.16
CA GLU A 182 -9.03 4.63 3.88
C GLU A 182 -8.22 4.06 2.70
N ALA A 183 -6.89 4.23 2.72
CA ALA A 183 -5.99 3.69 1.71
C ALA A 183 -6.02 2.15 1.65
N GLU A 184 -6.08 1.45 2.79
CA GLU A 184 -6.23 -0.01 2.87
C GLU A 184 -7.51 -0.49 2.17
N ALA A 185 -8.63 0.20 2.41
CA ALA A 185 -9.91 -0.15 1.81
C ALA A 185 -9.86 0.01 0.28
N GLU A 186 -9.31 1.13 -0.20
CA GLU A 186 -9.19 1.39 -1.63
C GLU A 186 -8.19 0.44 -2.31
N ARG A 187 -7.08 0.13 -1.64
CA ARG A 187 -6.12 -0.87 -2.12
C ARG A 187 -6.73 -2.25 -2.27
N ALA A 188 -7.61 -2.64 -1.36
CA ALA A 188 -8.35 -3.89 -1.44
C ALA A 188 -9.35 -3.91 -2.61
N THR A 189 -10.02 -2.78 -2.87
CA THR A 189 -10.88 -2.62 -4.06
C THR A 189 -10.06 -2.76 -5.35
N ALA A 190 -8.94 -2.03 -5.46
CA ALA A 190 -8.05 -2.10 -6.62
C ALA A 190 -7.50 -3.52 -6.85
N GLY A 191 -7.11 -4.22 -5.77
CA GLY A 191 -6.64 -5.60 -5.84
C GLY A 191 -7.69 -6.58 -6.34
N LYS A 192 -8.94 -6.47 -5.87
CA LYS A 192 -10.07 -7.29 -6.33
C LYS A 192 -10.41 -7.04 -7.80
N ASN A 193 -10.39 -5.79 -8.25
CA ASN A 193 -10.64 -5.48 -9.66
C ASN A 193 -9.54 -6.09 -10.55
N LEU A 194 -8.28 -5.98 -10.14
CA LEU A 194 -7.16 -6.59 -10.86
C LEU A 194 -7.27 -8.12 -10.90
N GLU A 195 -7.61 -8.76 -9.78
CA GLU A 195 -7.89 -10.20 -9.70
C GLU A 195 -8.96 -10.61 -10.73
N GLY A 196 -10.09 -9.89 -10.77
CA GLY A 196 -11.19 -10.13 -11.71
C GLY A 196 -10.76 -10.02 -13.18
N VAL A 197 -10.02 -8.96 -13.53
CA VAL A 197 -9.52 -8.75 -14.90
C VAL A 197 -8.54 -9.85 -15.31
N CYS A 198 -7.61 -10.25 -14.42
CA CYS A 198 -6.68 -11.35 -14.67
C CYS A 198 -7.43 -12.66 -14.93
N LYS A 199 -8.39 -13.00 -14.06
CA LYS A 199 -9.20 -14.21 -14.19
C LYS A 199 -9.97 -14.26 -15.50
N GLU A 200 -10.62 -13.16 -15.85
CA GLU A 200 -11.39 -13.05 -17.09
C GLU A 200 -10.50 -13.18 -18.33
N LEU A 201 -9.36 -12.49 -18.35
CA LEU A 201 -8.42 -12.56 -19.46
C LEU A 201 -7.84 -13.98 -19.61
N GLY A 202 -7.53 -14.64 -18.48
CA GLY A 202 -7.12 -16.04 -18.46
C GLY A 202 -8.18 -16.96 -19.08
N GLY A 203 -9.45 -16.78 -18.72
CA GLY A 203 -10.57 -17.52 -19.30
C GLY A 203 -10.74 -17.30 -20.80
N LYS A 204 -10.61 -16.04 -21.26
CA LYS A 204 -10.68 -15.70 -22.69
C LYS A 204 -9.55 -16.33 -23.49
N LEU A 205 -8.33 -16.33 -22.96
CA LEU A 205 -7.19 -16.97 -23.60
C LEU A 205 -7.39 -18.49 -23.67
N GLN A 206 -7.89 -19.13 -22.61
CA GLN A 206 -8.23 -20.55 -22.64
C GLN A 206 -9.29 -20.87 -23.70
N HIS A 207 -10.35 -20.05 -23.77
CA HIS A 207 -11.39 -20.21 -24.78
C HIS A 207 -10.84 -20.05 -26.21
N ALA A 208 -10.03 -19.02 -26.45
CA ALA A 208 -9.39 -18.77 -27.74
C ALA A 208 -8.48 -19.94 -28.17
N ALA A 209 -7.66 -20.46 -27.24
CA ALA A 209 -6.82 -21.62 -27.51
C ALA A 209 -7.64 -22.85 -27.94
N GLY A 210 -8.76 -23.11 -27.27
CA GLY A 210 -9.67 -24.19 -27.63
C GLY A 210 -10.30 -24.00 -29.02
N ARG A 211 -10.68 -22.77 -29.38
CA ARG A 211 -11.23 -22.48 -30.72
C ARG A 211 -10.20 -22.68 -31.84
N TYR A 212 -8.94 -22.30 -31.61
CA TYR A 212 -7.87 -22.55 -32.58
C TYR A 212 -7.64 -24.05 -32.80
N GLU A 213 -7.59 -24.84 -31.73
CA GLU A 213 -7.44 -26.30 -31.86
C GLU A 213 -8.60 -26.96 -32.58
N GLN A 214 -9.82 -26.50 -32.32
CA GLN A 214 -11.00 -26.99 -33.02
C GLN A 214 -10.95 -26.65 -34.51
N ALA A 215 -10.60 -25.42 -34.86
CA ALA A 215 -10.45 -25.01 -36.25
C ALA A 215 -9.35 -25.80 -36.98
N ASP A 216 -8.21 -26.05 -36.32
CA ASP A 216 -7.12 -26.87 -36.87
C ASP A 216 -7.56 -28.32 -37.10
N ALA A 217 -8.29 -28.90 -36.13
CA ALA A 217 -8.83 -30.26 -36.25
C ALA A 217 -9.87 -30.37 -37.38
N ASP A 218 -10.78 -29.40 -37.49
CA ASP A 218 -11.80 -29.35 -38.54
C ASP A 218 -11.16 -29.15 -39.93
N GLY A 219 -10.15 -28.26 -40.02
CA GLY A 219 -9.37 -28.04 -41.23
C GLY A 219 -8.66 -29.31 -41.69
N LYS A 220 -7.98 -30.00 -40.76
CA LYS A 220 -7.36 -31.31 -41.02
C LYS A 220 -8.37 -32.34 -41.51
N ALA A 221 -9.51 -32.48 -40.84
CA ALA A 221 -10.55 -33.43 -41.22
C ALA A 221 -11.13 -33.14 -42.61
N ASN A 222 -11.25 -31.86 -42.99
CA ASN A 222 -11.72 -31.47 -44.31
C ASN A 222 -10.69 -31.76 -45.40
N ILE A 223 -9.39 -31.53 -45.14
CA ILE A 223 -8.30 -31.90 -46.06
C ILE A 223 -8.24 -33.41 -46.23
N ASP A 224 -8.32 -34.18 -45.13
CA ASP A 224 -8.28 -35.64 -45.14
C ASP A 224 -9.46 -36.23 -45.97
N LYS A 225 -10.62 -35.56 -46.03
CA LYS A 225 -11.75 -35.93 -46.91
C LYS A 225 -11.52 -35.64 -48.40
N GLN A 226 -10.71 -34.63 -48.71
CA GLN A 226 -10.43 -34.21 -50.09
C GLN A 226 -9.26 -34.96 -50.72
N MET A 227 -8.40 -35.58 -49.90
CA MET A 227 -7.29 -36.38 -50.39
C MET A 227 -7.76 -37.82 -50.73
N PRO A 228 -7.49 -38.34 -51.94
CA PRO A 228 -7.74 -39.73 -52.27
C PRO A 228 -6.96 -40.67 -51.34
N PRO A 229 -7.50 -41.85 -50.98
CA PRO A 229 -6.74 -42.86 -50.24
C PRO A 229 -5.48 -43.23 -51.03
N ARG A 230 -4.32 -43.19 -50.36
CA ARG A 230 -3.02 -43.56 -50.94
C ARG A 230 -2.85 -45.07 -50.98
#